data_AF-A0A7X8HFN7-F1
#
_entry.id   AF-A0A7X8HFN7-F1
#
_cell.length_a   1.000
_cell.length_b   1.000
_cell.length_c   1.000
_cell.angle_alpha   90.00
_cell.angle_beta   90.00
_cell.angle_gamma   90.00
#
_symmetry.space_group_name_H-M   'P 1'
#
loop_
_entity.id
_entity.type
_entity.pdbx_description
1 polymer ?
#
loop_
_entity_poly.entity_id
_entity_poly.type
_entity_poly.pdbx_seq_one_letter_code
_entity_poly.pdbx_strand_id
1 'polypeptide(L)'
;MTTKRILALSLASVAAVYAAVGIETSLRLDASTRPASSPHPWILSGVSAVPTAAAAAVSGAAVPASPAAGTEAPRVLVLDPAQYRTAEDTDLLIHFDADSGRDETGRWRIEPQGSYKRAPGDLAYMGSGAASFRAPGSQLTLHPEKSGVFGTGSVSGDFSLEFWLYPANVESGEILLLWKGARRDGSRTTTQQISAIFSRNRMLFAFTNFFAPPGGGAFQLNLTGASLLVPRTWSHHLVRFDSSTGLVEYLMNGLPEAAAYATSTGREGGTIFLPSVGTASPVTLGPNYTGLLDELRLSSRWVERPNLSRYGIEPGFAVSPLLDLGWNNTRLKSVDAEIRTPGDSGAAFFFRAGDTPEAWRENSPEWIPFRPGEPLPETARGRYAQVRIELYPDPRGSEGPVLSSMTLRYLPDPPPPPPGEVLAVPGDGRITVRWSRVPEADLAGYLVYYGLAPGDYYGTEAVQGPSPVDAGGAVSVTLTGLVNGRLYYIAVASYDSVLPRRPGEFSREVSARPAKKVP
;
A
#
# COMPACT_ATOMS: atom_id res chain seq x y z
N MET A 1 62.04 8.52 29.59
CA MET A 1 61.23 9.62 30.16
C MET A 1 59.88 9.59 29.47
N THR A 2 58.93 8.67 29.73
CA THR A 2 58.21 8.22 30.96
C THR A 2 57.27 9.25 31.57
N THR A 3 55.96 9.15 31.26
CA THR A 3 54.77 9.39 32.13
C THR A 3 53.53 9.05 31.28
N LYS A 4 52.65 8.05 31.46
CA LYS A 4 52.01 7.29 32.57
C LYS A 4 51.06 8.10 33.46
N ARG A 5 49.74 7.89 33.21
CA ARG A 5 48.53 7.83 34.10
C ARG A 5 48.29 8.96 35.12
N ILE A 6 47.02 9.40 35.26
CA ILE A 6 46.20 9.40 36.50
C ILE A 6 44.78 10.01 36.26
N LEU A 7 43.76 9.26 36.70
CA LEU A 7 42.37 9.55 37.19
C LEU A 7 41.62 10.81 36.72
N ALA A 8 40.35 10.80 36.26
CA ALA A 8 39.09 10.23 36.79
C ALA A 8 38.70 10.74 38.19
N LEU A 9 37.82 11.76 38.28
CA LEU A 9 36.72 11.89 39.27
C LEU A 9 36.03 13.27 39.17
N SER A 10 34.71 13.29 38.95
CA SER A 10 33.72 14.09 39.72
C SER A 10 32.41 14.23 38.94
N LEU A 11 31.63 13.15 38.91
CA LEU A 11 30.19 13.21 38.71
C LEU A 11 29.55 12.68 39.99
N ALA A 12 29.35 13.58 40.94
CA ALA A 12 28.45 13.37 42.05
C ALA A 12 27.84 14.73 42.42
N SER A 13 26.52 14.71 42.60
CA SER A 13 25.67 15.73 43.23
C SER A 13 24.79 16.59 42.31
N VAL A 14 23.81 15.96 41.67
CA VAL A 14 22.40 16.40 41.78
C VAL A 14 21.53 15.14 41.86
N ALA A 15 21.17 14.74 43.08
CA ALA A 15 20.09 13.78 43.29
C ALA A 15 18.77 14.51 43.00
N ALA A 16 18.37 14.53 41.74
CA ALA A 16 17.00 14.85 41.36
C ALA A 16 16.11 13.67 41.74
N VAL A 17 14.99 13.97 42.37
CA VAL A 17 13.89 13.04 42.60
C VAL A 17 13.41 12.57 41.23
N TYR A 18 13.91 11.43 40.75
CA TYR A 18 13.38 10.74 39.59
C TYR A 18 12.17 9.93 40.07
N ALA A 19 10.97 10.44 39.81
CA ALA A 19 9.88 9.55 39.45
C ALA A 19 10.18 9.08 38.02
N ALA A 20 10.18 7.78 37.73
CA ALA A 20 10.31 7.26 36.38
C ALA A 20 9.03 7.52 35.57
N VAL A 21 8.66 8.79 35.37
CA VAL A 21 7.71 9.15 34.32
C VAL A 21 8.49 9.06 33.01
N GLY A 22 8.07 8.17 32.10
CA GLY A 22 8.71 8.03 30.79
C GLY A 22 8.84 9.38 30.07
N ILE A 23 9.87 9.53 29.23
CA ILE A 23 9.99 10.69 28.34
C ILE A 23 9.14 10.39 27.10
N GLU A 24 8.32 11.36 26.67
CA GLU A 24 7.56 11.22 25.43
C GLU A 24 8.50 10.88 24.27
N THR A 25 8.19 9.79 23.58
CA THR A 25 8.97 9.22 22.49
C THR A 25 8.11 9.14 21.24
N SER A 26 8.74 9.11 20.07
CA SER A 26 8.05 8.98 18.80
C SER A 26 8.62 7.86 17.93
N LEU A 27 7.73 7.15 17.21
CA LEU A 27 8.08 6.14 16.22
C LEU A 27 7.44 6.53 14.87
N ARG A 28 8.27 6.80 13.86
CA ARG A 28 7.82 7.09 12.50
C ARG A 28 7.68 5.80 11.69
N LEU A 29 6.62 5.73 10.90
CA LEU A 29 6.26 4.61 10.03
C LEU A 29 6.00 5.11 8.61
N ASP A 30 6.43 4.33 7.64
CA ASP A 30 6.13 4.45 6.21
C ASP A 30 5.92 3.07 5.59
N ALA A 31 5.61 3.00 4.30
CA ALA A 31 5.32 1.73 3.63
C ALA A 31 6.56 0.80 3.52
N SER A 32 7.76 1.35 3.68
CA SER A 32 9.03 0.60 3.75
C SER A 32 9.37 0.09 5.15
N THR A 33 8.62 0.50 6.19
CA THR A 33 8.96 0.16 7.57
C THR A 33 8.93 -1.36 7.81
N ARG A 34 10.01 -1.86 8.39
CA ARG A 34 10.23 -3.25 8.81
C ARG A 34 10.72 -3.26 10.26
N PRO A 35 9.81 -3.23 11.26
CA PRO A 35 10.22 -3.25 12.66
C PRO A 35 10.96 -4.54 12.99
N ALA A 36 12.06 -4.46 13.74
CA ALA A 36 12.78 -5.66 14.21
C ALA A 36 11.87 -6.59 15.05
N SER A 37 10.82 -6.03 15.65
CA SER A 37 9.80 -6.73 16.44
C SER A 37 8.85 -7.61 15.64
N SER A 38 8.81 -7.50 14.30
CA SER A 38 7.87 -8.27 13.48
C SER A 38 8.48 -8.69 12.14
N PRO A 39 8.46 -9.99 11.80
CA PRO A 39 8.88 -10.46 10.48
C PRO A 39 7.84 -10.17 9.38
N HIS A 40 6.64 -9.69 9.74
CA HIS A 40 5.55 -9.50 8.79
C HIS A 40 5.57 -8.08 8.20
N PRO A 41 5.51 -7.95 6.86
CA PRO A 41 5.35 -6.65 6.22
C PRO A 41 3.96 -6.06 6.51
N TRP A 42 3.72 -4.86 6.00
CA TRP A 42 2.36 -4.31 5.90
C TRP A 42 1.41 -5.33 5.26
N ILE A 43 0.20 -5.45 5.82
CA ILE A 43 -0.90 -6.21 5.21
C ILE A 43 -1.70 -5.22 4.37
N LEU A 44 -1.78 -5.46 3.06
CA LEU A 44 -2.40 -4.55 2.10
C LEU A 44 -3.55 -5.24 1.37
N SER A 45 -4.62 -4.50 1.09
CA SER A 45 -5.73 -4.95 0.25
C SER A 45 -6.36 -3.75 -0.46
N GLY A 46 -6.38 -3.75 -1.79
CA GLY A 46 -6.83 -2.59 -2.59
C GLY A 46 -5.92 -1.36 -2.44
N VAL A 47 -4.70 -1.56 -1.92
CA VAL A 47 -3.67 -0.53 -1.69
C VAL A 47 -2.32 -1.14 -2.05
N SER A 48 -1.45 -0.34 -2.65
CA SER A 48 -0.08 -0.69 -2.96
C SER A 48 0.93 0.27 -2.34
N ALA A 49 2.09 -0.27 -1.97
CA ALA A 49 3.26 0.52 -1.60
C ALA A 49 4.08 0.86 -2.84
N VAL A 50 4.11 2.12 -3.27
CA VAL A 50 4.82 2.57 -4.49
C VAL A 50 5.93 3.56 -4.14
N PRO A 51 7.02 3.66 -4.93
CA PRO A 51 8.03 4.69 -4.72
C PRO A 51 7.42 6.11 -4.73
N THR A 52 7.92 7.02 -3.89
CA THR A 52 7.37 8.39 -3.80
C THR A 52 7.34 9.12 -5.16
N ALA A 53 8.37 8.93 -6.00
CA ALA A 53 8.43 9.51 -7.34
C ALA A 53 7.30 9.01 -8.26
N ALA A 54 6.88 7.75 -8.11
CA ALA A 54 5.79 7.16 -8.87
C ALA A 54 4.43 7.79 -8.51
N ALA A 55 4.24 8.14 -7.23
CA ALA A 55 3.01 8.78 -6.76
C ALA A 55 2.89 10.27 -7.17
N ALA A 56 4.00 10.95 -7.50
CA ALA A 56 3.97 12.33 -8.00
C ALA A 56 3.47 12.40 -9.45
N ALA A 57 3.90 11.46 -10.30
CA ALA A 57 3.42 11.33 -11.69
C ALA A 57 1.91 11.06 -11.79
N VAL A 58 1.35 10.40 -10.76
CA VAL A 58 -0.09 10.12 -10.59
C VAL A 58 -0.92 11.39 -10.32
N SER A 59 -0.29 12.53 -9.98
CA SER A 59 -0.97 13.75 -9.49
C SER A 59 -0.64 15.05 -10.23
N GLY A 60 0.09 14.98 -11.35
CA GLY A 60 0.51 16.17 -12.11
C GLY A 60 1.53 17.07 -11.38
N ALA A 61 2.16 16.60 -10.30
CA ALA A 61 3.18 17.33 -9.56
C ALA A 61 4.59 17.00 -10.06
N ALA A 62 5.51 17.96 -9.96
CA ALA A 62 6.89 17.82 -10.39
C ALA A 62 7.61 16.66 -9.66
N VAL A 63 8.31 15.83 -10.43
CA VAL A 63 9.09 14.68 -9.96
C VAL A 63 10.29 15.18 -9.14
N PRO A 64 10.45 14.82 -7.85
CA PRO A 64 11.69 15.10 -7.12
C PRO A 64 12.83 14.24 -7.68
N ALA A 65 14.05 14.79 -7.67
CA ALA A 65 15.24 14.16 -8.23
C ALA A 65 15.49 12.76 -7.64
N SER A 66 15.98 11.85 -8.50
CA SER A 66 16.28 10.45 -8.16
C SER A 66 17.22 10.36 -6.95
N PRO A 67 16.96 9.46 -5.97
CA PRO A 67 17.85 9.30 -4.83
C PRO A 67 19.19 8.69 -5.25
N ALA A 68 20.24 9.00 -4.48
CA ALA A 68 21.57 8.43 -4.65
C ALA A 68 21.56 6.90 -4.46
N ALA A 69 22.39 6.20 -5.22
CA ALA A 69 22.47 4.73 -5.19
C ALA A 69 22.75 4.20 -3.78
N GLY A 70 21.87 3.34 -3.26
CA GLY A 70 22.09 2.57 -2.03
C GLY A 70 21.12 2.82 -0.86
N THR A 71 20.16 3.75 -1.00
CA THR A 71 19.04 3.89 -0.05
C THR A 71 17.74 3.43 -0.73
N GLU A 72 16.97 2.53 -0.10
CA GLU A 72 15.62 2.22 -0.58
C GLU A 72 14.82 3.52 -0.63
N ALA A 73 14.28 3.86 -1.80
CA ALA A 73 13.51 5.09 -1.95
C ALA A 73 12.26 5.04 -1.04
N PRO A 74 11.91 6.13 -0.35
CA PRO A 74 10.73 6.16 0.50
C PRO A 74 9.49 5.76 -0.31
N ARG A 75 8.68 4.85 0.26
CA ARG A 75 7.47 4.34 -0.38
C ARG A 75 6.24 4.92 0.30
N VAL A 76 5.24 5.23 -0.51
CA VAL A 76 3.95 5.77 -0.08
C VAL A 76 2.85 4.74 -0.34
N LEU A 77 1.76 4.80 0.43
CA LEU A 77 0.57 3.97 0.22
C LEU A 77 -0.42 4.71 -0.67
N VAL A 78 -0.88 4.04 -1.72
CA VAL A 78 -1.87 4.53 -2.70
C VAL A 78 -2.91 3.46 -2.98
N LEU A 79 -4.12 3.86 -3.38
CA LEU A 79 -5.13 2.91 -3.86
C LEU A 79 -4.63 2.14 -5.09
N ASP A 80 -5.01 0.87 -5.16
CA ASP A 80 -4.82 0.09 -6.38
C ASP A 80 -5.77 0.61 -7.47
N PRO A 81 -5.29 0.83 -8.70
CA PRO A 81 -6.17 1.18 -9.81
C PRO A 81 -7.22 0.10 -10.05
N ALA A 82 -8.44 0.51 -10.39
CA ALA A 82 -9.40 -0.39 -11.04
C ALA A 82 -8.82 -0.84 -12.38
N GLN A 83 -9.05 -2.10 -12.73
CA GLN A 83 -8.74 -2.64 -14.06
C GLN A 83 -10.04 -3.08 -14.73
N TYR A 84 -10.08 -3.03 -16.06
CA TYR A 84 -11.21 -3.62 -16.76
C TYR A 84 -11.28 -5.13 -16.47
N ARG A 85 -12.49 -5.68 -16.54
CA ARG A 85 -12.71 -7.11 -16.37
C ARG A 85 -13.30 -7.66 -17.65
N THR A 86 -12.95 -8.91 -17.94
CA THR A 86 -13.61 -9.66 -19.00
C THR A 86 -15.05 -9.96 -18.61
N ALA A 87 -15.92 -9.92 -19.61
CA ALA A 87 -17.30 -10.36 -19.57
C ALA A 87 -17.57 -11.25 -20.79
N GLU A 88 -18.74 -11.88 -20.86
CA GLU A 88 -19.09 -12.82 -21.94
C GLU A 88 -19.02 -12.17 -23.34
N ASP A 89 -19.35 -10.90 -23.43
CA ASP A 89 -19.34 -10.04 -24.61
C ASP A 89 -17.97 -9.40 -24.90
N THR A 90 -16.95 -9.68 -24.09
CA THR A 90 -15.60 -9.14 -24.30
C THR A 90 -14.87 -9.96 -25.36
N ASP A 91 -14.53 -9.31 -26.47
CA ASP A 91 -13.83 -9.93 -27.60
C ASP A 91 -12.30 -9.80 -27.51
N LEU A 92 -11.82 -8.66 -27.00
CA LEU A 92 -10.41 -8.37 -26.74
C LEU A 92 -10.31 -7.56 -25.44
N LEU A 93 -9.36 -7.91 -24.58
CA LEU A 93 -8.95 -7.03 -23.47
C LEU A 93 -7.43 -7.11 -23.27
N ILE A 94 -6.74 -5.97 -23.35
CA ILE A 94 -5.31 -5.85 -23.10
C ILE A 94 -5.05 -4.74 -22.07
N HIS A 95 -4.50 -5.11 -20.91
CA HIS A 95 -4.10 -4.17 -19.85
C HIS A 95 -2.71 -3.57 -20.05
N PHE A 96 -1.85 -4.18 -20.87
CA PHE A 96 -0.43 -3.79 -21.03
C PHE A 96 0.42 -3.87 -19.74
N ASP A 97 -0.05 -4.64 -18.76
CA ASP A 97 0.69 -4.98 -17.55
C ASP A 97 1.83 -5.97 -17.75
N ALA A 98 1.85 -6.69 -18.88
CA ALA A 98 2.89 -7.66 -19.23
C ALA A 98 3.81 -7.10 -20.33
N ASP A 99 5.08 -7.52 -20.31
CA ASP A 99 6.12 -6.98 -21.22
C ASP A 99 5.79 -7.10 -22.71
N SER A 100 4.98 -8.10 -23.11
CA SER A 100 4.55 -8.30 -24.50
C SER A 100 3.12 -7.84 -24.80
N GLY A 101 2.39 -7.34 -23.81
CA GLY A 101 0.92 -7.33 -23.84
C GLY A 101 0.36 -8.75 -23.79
N ARG A 102 -0.80 -8.91 -23.15
CA ARG A 102 -1.55 -10.17 -23.08
C ARG A 102 -3.02 -9.89 -23.29
N ASP A 103 -3.68 -10.73 -24.09
CA ASP A 103 -5.13 -10.71 -24.21
C ASP A 103 -5.72 -11.57 -23.08
N GLU A 104 -6.55 -10.95 -22.24
CA GLU A 104 -7.20 -11.61 -21.11
C GLU A 104 -8.32 -12.56 -21.52
N THR A 105 -8.82 -12.44 -22.76
CA THR A 105 -9.87 -13.32 -23.29
C THR A 105 -9.32 -14.60 -23.94
N GLY A 106 -8.05 -14.59 -24.36
CA GLY A 106 -7.42 -15.67 -25.12
C GLY A 106 -7.98 -15.86 -26.54
N ARG A 107 -8.65 -14.84 -27.10
CA ARG A 107 -9.20 -14.83 -28.46
C ARG A 107 -8.25 -14.20 -29.48
N TRP A 108 -7.23 -13.49 -29.00
CA TRP A 108 -6.25 -12.78 -29.80
C TRP A 108 -4.83 -13.17 -29.42
N ARG A 109 -3.97 -13.28 -30.42
CA ARG A 109 -2.52 -13.43 -30.22
C ARG A 109 -1.83 -12.10 -30.48
N ILE A 110 -1.00 -11.67 -29.53
CA ILE A 110 -0.29 -10.38 -29.58
C ILE A 110 1.16 -10.63 -29.95
N GLU A 111 1.66 -9.86 -30.90
CA GLU A 111 3.02 -9.94 -31.39
C GLU A 111 3.68 -8.55 -31.38
N PRO A 112 4.54 -8.26 -30.39
CA PRO A 112 5.38 -7.07 -30.39
C PRO A 112 6.34 -7.06 -31.57
N GLN A 113 6.50 -5.90 -32.19
CA GLN A 113 7.45 -5.71 -33.28
C GLN A 113 8.34 -4.49 -33.05
N GLY A 114 9.61 -4.66 -33.46
CA GLY A 114 10.64 -3.65 -33.34
C GLY A 114 10.98 -3.31 -31.90
N SER A 115 10.89 -2.02 -31.54
CA SER A 115 11.38 -1.50 -30.26
C SER A 115 10.29 -1.32 -29.19
N TYR A 116 9.15 -2.02 -29.32
CA TYR A 116 8.07 -1.98 -28.34
C TYR A 116 8.56 -2.27 -26.92
N LYS A 117 8.05 -1.48 -25.97
CA LYS A 117 8.34 -1.64 -24.54
C LYS A 117 7.09 -1.38 -23.71
N ARG A 118 7.01 -2.06 -22.58
CA ARG A 118 6.10 -1.72 -21.49
C ARG A 118 6.64 -0.50 -20.73
N ALA A 119 5.80 0.50 -20.54
CA ALA A 119 6.04 1.59 -19.59
C ALA A 119 5.73 1.13 -18.16
N PRO A 120 6.49 1.60 -17.16
CA PRO A 120 6.22 1.31 -15.75
C PRO A 120 4.91 1.95 -15.26
N GLY A 121 4.38 1.45 -14.14
CA GLY A 121 3.05 1.80 -13.64
C GLY A 121 2.87 3.23 -13.15
N ASP A 122 3.96 3.95 -12.89
CA ASP A 122 3.93 5.39 -12.63
C ASP A 122 3.55 6.22 -13.85
N LEU A 123 3.70 5.66 -15.05
CA LEU A 123 3.27 6.28 -16.31
C LEU A 123 1.95 5.70 -16.84
N ALA A 124 1.44 4.61 -16.26
CA ALA A 124 0.22 3.96 -16.69
C ALA A 124 -1.03 4.72 -16.20
N TYR A 125 -2.14 4.58 -16.93
CA TYR A 125 -3.41 5.11 -16.47
C TYR A 125 -4.01 4.17 -15.42
N MET A 126 -4.11 2.88 -15.74
CA MET A 126 -4.55 1.80 -14.85
C MET A 126 -3.47 0.73 -14.72
N GLY A 127 -3.61 -0.12 -13.70
CA GLY A 127 -2.70 -1.23 -13.49
C GLY A 127 -1.25 -0.85 -13.18
N SER A 128 -0.36 -1.75 -13.56
CA SER A 128 1.07 -1.75 -13.25
C SER A 128 1.95 -1.30 -14.42
N GLY A 129 1.40 -1.10 -15.62
CA GLY A 129 2.13 -0.68 -16.81
C GLY A 129 1.20 -0.26 -17.96
N ALA A 130 1.79 0.35 -18.99
CA ALA A 130 1.08 0.77 -20.20
C ALA A 130 1.91 0.42 -21.45
N ALA A 131 1.30 0.34 -22.62
CA ALA A 131 2.03 0.17 -23.87
C ALA A 131 2.79 1.46 -24.20
N SER A 132 4.09 1.37 -24.48
CA SER A 132 4.90 2.49 -24.95
C SER A 132 5.23 2.33 -26.43
N PHE A 133 4.82 3.31 -27.22
CA PHE A 133 5.12 3.39 -28.64
C PHE A 133 6.09 4.54 -28.91
N ARG A 134 7.11 4.25 -29.74
CA ARG A 134 8.04 5.21 -30.31
C ARG A 134 8.10 5.02 -31.81
N ALA A 135 7.55 5.98 -32.55
CA ALA A 135 7.67 5.97 -34.00
C ALA A 135 9.07 6.44 -34.45
N PRO A 136 9.61 5.91 -35.56
CA PRO A 136 9.13 4.72 -36.27
C PRO A 136 9.60 3.41 -35.59
N GLY A 137 8.85 2.32 -35.79
CA GLY A 137 9.34 0.97 -35.52
C GLY A 137 9.04 0.41 -34.13
N SER A 138 8.10 0.96 -33.39
CA SER A 138 7.49 0.31 -32.23
C SER A 138 6.02 0.06 -32.54
N GLN A 139 5.60 -1.20 -32.66
CA GLN A 139 4.21 -1.54 -32.94
C GLN A 139 3.81 -2.87 -32.30
N LEU A 140 2.51 -3.07 -32.12
CA LEU A 140 1.93 -4.36 -31.76
C LEU A 140 1.06 -4.86 -32.90
N THR A 141 1.23 -6.12 -33.27
CA THR A 141 0.37 -6.80 -34.23
C THR A 141 -0.57 -7.74 -33.48
N LEU A 142 -1.87 -7.51 -33.60
CA LEU A 142 -2.92 -8.29 -32.94
C LEU A 142 -3.58 -9.22 -33.96
N HIS A 143 -3.45 -10.53 -33.75
CA HIS A 143 -4.01 -11.56 -34.63
C HIS A 143 -5.38 -12.03 -34.09
N PRO A 144 -6.50 -11.78 -34.79
CA PRO A 144 -7.84 -12.21 -34.37
C PRO A 144 -8.04 -13.72 -34.62
N GLU A 145 -7.64 -14.56 -33.68
CA GLU A 145 -7.74 -16.02 -33.83
C GLU A 145 -9.17 -16.53 -33.62
N LYS A 146 -9.89 -15.95 -32.64
CA LYS A 146 -11.26 -16.35 -32.26
C LYS A 146 -12.20 -15.15 -32.03
N SER A 147 -11.87 -14.03 -32.67
CA SER A 147 -12.69 -12.81 -32.59
C SER A 147 -14.03 -13.01 -33.31
N GLY A 148 -15.12 -12.62 -32.65
CA GLY A 148 -16.46 -12.54 -33.25
C GLY A 148 -16.66 -11.27 -34.09
N VAL A 149 -15.84 -10.24 -33.89
CA VAL A 149 -15.93 -8.97 -34.63
C VAL A 149 -14.96 -8.95 -35.81
N PHE A 150 -13.69 -9.33 -35.60
CA PHE A 150 -12.63 -9.33 -36.61
C PHE A 150 -12.32 -10.71 -37.21
N GLY A 151 -13.11 -11.73 -36.89
CA GLY A 151 -12.97 -13.08 -37.45
C GLY A 151 -13.20 -13.13 -38.96
N THR A 152 -12.65 -14.14 -39.62
CA THR A 152 -12.84 -14.34 -41.07
C THR A 152 -14.31 -14.60 -41.37
N GLY A 153 -14.90 -13.86 -42.31
CA GLY A 153 -16.30 -14.00 -42.70
C GLY A 153 -17.30 -13.53 -41.64
N SER A 154 -16.85 -12.84 -40.58
CA SER A 154 -17.76 -12.40 -39.52
C SER A 154 -18.77 -11.37 -40.05
N VAL A 155 -19.98 -11.45 -39.52
CA VAL A 155 -20.97 -10.36 -39.56
C VAL A 155 -21.36 -10.13 -38.11
N SER A 156 -20.99 -8.96 -37.58
CA SER A 156 -21.24 -8.63 -36.16
C SER A 156 -22.38 -7.64 -36.03
N GLY A 157 -23.10 -7.73 -34.91
CA GLY A 157 -24.09 -6.74 -34.48
C GLY A 157 -23.40 -5.56 -33.81
N ASP A 158 -23.88 -5.19 -32.64
CA ASP A 158 -23.29 -4.10 -31.85
C ASP A 158 -21.82 -4.38 -31.54
N PHE A 159 -21.01 -3.32 -31.54
CA PHE A 159 -19.66 -3.40 -31.02
C PHE A 159 -19.23 -2.08 -30.38
N SER A 160 -18.23 -2.17 -29.50
CA SER A 160 -17.58 -1.03 -28.86
C SER A 160 -16.08 -1.27 -28.78
N LEU A 161 -15.28 -0.34 -29.30
CA LEU A 161 -13.82 -0.32 -29.21
C LEU A 161 -13.40 0.86 -28.35
N GLU A 162 -12.66 0.61 -27.27
CA GLU A 162 -12.20 1.67 -26.37
C GLU A 162 -10.78 1.46 -25.85
N PHE A 163 -10.14 2.56 -25.48
CA PHE A 163 -8.79 2.59 -24.92
C PHE A 163 -8.50 3.95 -24.27
N TRP A 164 -7.53 3.97 -23.36
CA TRP A 164 -6.89 5.18 -22.89
C TRP A 164 -5.69 5.53 -23.77
N LEU A 165 -5.50 6.81 -24.05
CA LEU A 165 -4.45 7.32 -24.93
C LEU A 165 -3.68 8.47 -24.27
N TYR A 166 -2.36 8.42 -24.34
CA TYR A 166 -1.45 9.49 -23.91
C TYR A 166 -0.50 9.86 -25.06
N PRO A 167 -0.89 10.82 -25.92
CA PRO A 167 -0.06 11.21 -27.06
C PRO A 167 1.16 12.00 -26.58
N ALA A 168 2.39 11.58 -26.94
CA ALA A 168 3.57 12.40 -26.64
C ALA A 168 3.57 13.69 -27.47
N ASN A 169 3.10 13.56 -28.72
CA ASN A 169 2.95 14.58 -29.75
C ASN A 169 1.55 14.40 -30.37
N VAL A 170 1.04 15.40 -31.10
CA VAL A 170 -0.25 15.30 -31.83
C VAL A 170 -0.06 15.67 -33.31
N GLU A 171 0.89 15.03 -33.95
CA GLU A 171 1.27 15.34 -35.33
C GLU A 171 0.22 14.80 -36.32
N SER A 172 -0.13 15.60 -37.32
CA SER A 172 -1.08 15.16 -38.34
C SER A 172 -0.46 14.04 -39.18
N GLY A 173 -1.17 12.91 -39.29
CA GLY A 173 -0.70 11.72 -40.00
C GLY A 173 -0.13 10.62 -39.11
N GLU A 174 -0.07 10.81 -37.79
CA GLU A 174 0.18 9.69 -36.88
C GLU A 174 -0.96 8.67 -36.96
N ILE A 175 -0.59 7.39 -36.97
CA ILE A 175 -1.51 6.26 -37.10
C ILE A 175 -1.42 5.45 -35.82
N LEU A 176 -2.49 5.49 -35.04
CA LEU A 176 -2.61 4.74 -33.79
C LEU A 176 -3.05 3.31 -34.03
N LEU A 177 -4.06 3.12 -34.87
CA LEU A 177 -4.63 1.81 -35.15
C LEU A 177 -4.85 1.70 -36.65
N LEU A 178 -4.47 0.55 -37.21
CA LEU A 178 -4.72 0.22 -38.60
C LEU A 178 -5.12 -1.24 -38.74
N TRP A 179 -6.22 -1.47 -39.41
CA TRP A 179 -6.63 -2.78 -39.89
C TRP A 179 -6.93 -2.69 -41.38
N LYS A 180 -6.48 -3.69 -42.14
CA LYS A 180 -6.73 -3.81 -43.58
C LYS A 180 -7.21 -5.22 -43.87
N GLY A 181 -8.19 -5.36 -44.75
CA GLY A 181 -8.71 -6.64 -45.19
C GLY A 181 -9.26 -6.57 -46.61
N ALA A 182 -9.85 -7.67 -47.07
CA ALA A 182 -10.61 -7.69 -48.31
C ALA A 182 -11.81 -8.62 -48.17
N ARG A 183 -12.95 -8.22 -48.74
CA ARG A 183 -14.15 -9.03 -48.84
C ARG A 183 -14.46 -9.35 -50.30
N ARG A 184 -14.90 -10.58 -50.56
CA ARG A 184 -15.36 -11.01 -51.87
C ARG A 184 -16.89 -11.04 -51.90
N ASP A 185 -17.46 -10.19 -52.75
CA ASP A 185 -18.89 -10.13 -53.05
C ASP A 185 -19.09 -10.69 -54.47
N GLY A 186 -19.28 -12.00 -54.60
CA GLY A 186 -19.30 -12.68 -55.89
C GLY A 186 -17.93 -12.60 -56.60
N SER A 187 -17.88 -11.98 -57.78
CA SER A 187 -16.63 -11.74 -58.53
C SER A 187 -15.89 -10.47 -58.11
N ARG A 188 -16.50 -9.60 -57.31
CA ARG A 188 -15.92 -8.32 -56.89
C ARG A 188 -15.13 -8.48 -55.60
N THR A 189 -13.89 -8.02 -55.59
CA THR A 189 -13.10 -7.89 -54.37
C THR A 189 -13.13 -6.44 -53.90
N THR A 190 -13.61 -6.22 -52.68
CA THR A 190 -13.73 -4.92 -52.04
C THR A 190 -12.70 -4.84 -50.91
N THR A 191 -11.75 -3.90 -51.00
CA THR A 191 -10.76 -3.68 -49.95
C THR A 191 -11.41 -3.05 -48.73
N GLN A 192 -11.00 -3.46 -47.55
CA GLN A 192 -11.54 -2.99 -46.27
C GLN A 192 -10.44 -2.33 -45.46
N GLN A 193 -10.78 -1.29 -44.71
CA GLN A 193 -9.86 -0.63 -43.81
C GLN A 193 -10.60 -0.05 -42.60
N ILE A 194 -9.98 -0.14 -41.42
CA ILE A 194 -10.31 0.65 -40.25
C ILE A 194 -9.03 1.36 -39.81
N SER A 195 -9.13 2.64 -39.49
CA SER A 195 -7.99 3.38 -38.96
C SER A 195 -8.39 4.42 -37.93
N ALA A 196 -7.59 4.54 -36.88
CA ALA A 196 -7.59 5.66 -35.95
C ALA A 196 -6.33 6.50 -36.21
N ILE A 197 -6.52 7.73 -36.68
CA ILE A 197 -5.43 8.62 -37.09
C ILE A 197 -5.57 10.00 -36.49
N PHE A 198 -4.44 10.67 -36.31
CA PHE A 198 -4.39 12.07 -35.88
C PHE A 198 -4.52 12.97 -37.10
N SER A 199 -5.50 13.86 -37.09
CA SER A 199 -5.73 14.84 -38.16
C SER A 199 -6.04 16.20 -37.57
N ARG A 200 -5.19 17.21 -37.84
CA ARG A 200 -5.35 18.58 -37.32
C ARG A 200 -5.57 18.59 -35.79
N ASN A 201 -4.74 17.82 -35.07
CA ASN A 201 -4.77 17.67 -33.61
C ASN A 201 -6.06 17.03 -33.07
N ARG A 202 -6.78 16.26 -33.88
CA ARG A 202 -8.02 15.58 -33.51
C ARG A 202 -7.91 14.10 -33.83
N MET A 203 -8.63 13.28 -33.07
CA MET A 203 -8.79 11.87 -33.42
C MET A 203 -9.78 11.74 -34.59
N LEU A 204 -9.40 10.97 -35.59
CA LEU A 204 -10.25 10.59 -36.72
C LEU A 204 -10.32 9.06 -36.81
N PHE A 205 -11.53 8.53 -36.68
CA PHE A 205 -11.82 7.13 -37.01
C PHE A 205 -12.38 7.05 -38.43
N ALA A 206 -11.75 6.25 -39.27
CA ALA A 206 -12.17 6.04 -40.65
C ALA A 206 -12.44 4.56 -40.90
N PHE A 207 -13.62 4.29 -41.46
CA PHE A 207 -14.11 2.97 -41.82
C PHE A 207 -14.34 2.93 -43.33
N THR A 208 -13.55 2.14 -44.04
CA THR A 208 -13.70 1.91 -45.48
C THR A 208 -14.17 0.48 -45.71
N ASN A 209 -15.37 0.32 -46.25
CA ASN A 209 -16.03 -0.94 -46.58
C ASN A 209 -16.09 -1.94 -45.41
N PHE A 210 -15.97 -1.48 -44.17
CA PHE A 210 -16.13 -2.30 -42.97
C PHE A 210 -17.62 -2.53 -42.69
N PHE A 211 -18.42 -1.46 -42.73
CA PHE A 211 -19.87 -1.55 -42.77
C PHE A 211 -20.32 -1.85 -44.20
N ALA A 212 -21.13 -2.88 -44.36
CA ALA A 212 -21.43 -3.42 -45.67
C ALA A 212 -22.88 -3.21 -46.11
N PRO A 213 -23.12 -2.66 -47.32
CA PRO A 213 -24.44 -2.64 -47.91
C PRO A 213 -24.98 -4.06 -48.15
N PRO A 214 -26.26 -4.33 -47.85
CA PRO A 214 -26.93 -5.56 -48.29
C PRO A 214 -26.87 -5.67 -49.82
N GLY A 215 -26.34 -6.78 -50.33
CA GLY A 215 -26.11 -6.97 -51.77
C GLY A 215 -24.73 -6.53 -52.28
N GLY A 216 -23.85 -6.03 -51.40
CA GLY A 216 -22.49 -5.60 -51.73
C GLY A 216 -22.40 -4.16 -52.20
N GLY A 217 -21.17 -3.66 -52.37
CA GLY A 217 -20.91 -2.27 -52.73
C GLY A 217 -19.82 -1.62 -51.89
N ALA A 218 -19.53 -0.36 -52.18
CA ALA A 218 -18.58 0.42 -51.42
C ALA A 218 -19.31 1.35 -50.43
N PHE A 219 -18.77 1.50 -49.24
CA PHE A 219 -19.29 2.40 -48.21
C PHE A 219 -18.12 2.95 -47.39
N GLN A 220 -18.19 4.23 -47.03
CA GLN A 220 -17.19 4.88 -46.20
C GLN A 220 -17.87 5.70 -45.10
N LEU A 221 -17.31 5.66 -43.91
CA LEU A 221 -17.79 6.40 -42.76
C LEU A 221 -16.60 6.95 -41.97
N ASN A 222 -16.64 8.23 -41.64
CA ASN A 222 -15.58 8.92 -40.93
C ASN A 222 -16.18 9.66 -39.72
N LEU A 223 -15.51 9.56 -38.57
CA LEU A 223 -15.86 10.26 -37.33
C LEU A 223 -14.66 11.10 -36.92
N THR A 224 -14.80 12.43 -36.96
CA THR A 224 -13.74 13.37 -36.56
C THR A 224 -14.12 14.03 -35.24
N GLY A 225 -13.25 13.95 -34.24
CA GLY A 225 -13.51 14.56 -32.93
C GLY A 225 -13.71 16.08 -32.98
N ALA A 226 -14.68 16.57 -32.21
CA ALA A 226 -15.00 17.98 -32.02
C ALA A 226 -14.04 18.70 -31.05
N SER A 227 -13.34 17.95 -30.21
CA SER A 227 -12.32 18.42 -29.27
C SER A 227 -10.89 18.17 -29.79
N LEU A 228 -9.96 19.01 -29.34
CA LEU A 228 -8.53 18.86 -29.64
C LEU A 228 -7.89 17.86 -28.67
N LEU A 229 -6.95 17.06 -29.17
CA LEU A 229 -6.07 16.24 -28.36
C LEU A 229 -4.97 17.11 -27.76
N VAL A 230 -4.78 17.00 -26.45
CA VAL A 230 -3.74 17.69 -25.72
C VAL A 230 -2.55 16.74 -25.54
N PRO A 231 -1.34 17.09 -26.04
CA PRO A 231 -0.15 16.30 -25.78
C PRO A 231 0.06 16.07 -24.29
N ARG A 232 0.60 14.89 -23.95
CA ARG A 232 1.01 14.51 -22.59
C ARG A 232 -0.14 14.56 -21.58
N THR A 233 -1.34 14.27 -22.04
CA THR A 233 -2.55 14.18 -21.21
C THR A 233 -3.28 12.90 -21.57
N TRP A 234 -3.73 12.15 -20.57
CA TRP A 234 -4.56 10.96 -20.79
C TRP A 234 -5.96 11.36 -21.25
N SER A 235 -6.46 10.70 -22.27
CA SER A 235 -7.87 10.76 -22.69
C SER A 235 -8.39 9.37 -23.01
N HIS A 236 -9.64 9.10 -22.63
CA HIS A 236 -10.36 7.90 -23.00
C HIS A 236 -11.03 8.09 -24.35
N HIS A 237 -10.98 7.09 -25.20
CA HIS A 237 -11.63 7.07 -26.50
C HIS A 237 -12.52 5.84 -26.61
N LEU A 238 -13.75 6.03 -27.08
CA LEU A 238 -14.70 4.95 -27.35
C LEU A 238 -15.36 5.17 -28.71
N VAL A 239 -15.30 4.18 -29.60
CA VAL A 239 -16.14 4.11 -30.79
C VAL A 239 -17.10 2.95 -30.66
N ARG A 240 -18.40 3.23 -30.84
CA ARG A 240 -19.47 2.26 -30.66
C ARG A 240 -20.45 2.24 -31.83
N PHE A 241 -21.01 1.08 -32.10
CA PHE A 241 -22.00 0.86 -33.15
C PHE A 241 -23.24 0.18 -32.58
N ASP A 242 -24.40 0.70 -32.94
CA ASP A 242 -25.72 0.14 -32.64
C ASP A 242 -26.34 -0.45 -33.91
N SER A 243 -26.49 -1.77 -33.92
CA SER A 243 -27.01 -2.54 -35.05
C SER A 243 -28.52 -2.40 -35.25
N SER A 244 -29.25 -1.82 -34.28
CA SER A 244 -30.70 -1.58 -34.38
C SER A 244 -31.05 -0.30 -35.14
N THR A 245 -30.15 0.70 -35.10
CA THR A 245 -30.35 2.01 -35.75
C THR A 245 -29.34 2.29 -36.87
N GLY A 246 -28.19 1.60 -36.86
CA GLY A 246 -27.05 1.88 -37.70
C GLY A 246 -26.16 3.03 -37.20
N LEU A 247 -26.39 3.55 -35.98
CA LEU A 247 -25.61 4.63 -35.40
C LEU A 247 -24.17 4.18 -35.12
N VAL A 248 -23.19 4.94 -35.59
CA VAL A 248 -21.79 4.86 -35.19
C VAL A 248 -21.43 6.15 -34.46
N GLU A 249 -20.96 6.03 -33.23
CA GLU A 249 -20.66 7.18 -32.38
C GLU A 249 -19.24 7.09 -31.82
N TYR A 250 -18.57 8.24 -31.77
CA TYR A 250 -17.27 8.42 -31.12
C TYR A 250 -17.43 9.31 -29.89
N LEU A 251 -16.92 8.84 -28.76
CA LEU A 251 -16.87 9.55 -27.49
C LEU A 251 -15.41 9.76 -27.07
N MET A 252 -15.13 10.91 -26.45
CA MET A 252 -13.88 11.18 -25.75
C MET A 252 -14.19 11.54 -24.30
N ASN A 253 -13.54 10.87 -23.35
CA ASN A 253 -13.80 11.05 -21.91
C ASN A 253 -15.29 10.90 -21.55
N GLY A 254 -15.99 9.98 -22.21
CA GLY A 254 -17.42 9.73 -22.02
C GLY A 254 -18.36 10.81 -22.59
N LEU A 255 -17.83 11.82 -23.29
CA LEU A 255 -18.63 12.85 -23.95
C LEU A 255 -18.71 12.57 -25.47
N PRO A 256 -19.89 12.70 -26.11
CA PRO A 256 -20.03 12.56 -27.55
C PRO A 256 -19.19 13.59 -28.33
N GLU A 257 -18.43 13.09 -29.31
CA GLU A 257 -17.50 13.88 -30.12
C GLU A 257 -17.90 13.88 -31.60
N ALA A 258 -18.43 12.77 -32.12
CA ALA A 258 -18.95 12.66 -33.48
C ALA A 258 -19.95 11.51 -33.60
N ALA A 259 -20.90 11.65 -34.52
CA ALA A 259 -21.87 10.61 -34.85
C ALA A 259 -22.11 10.55 -36.36
N ALA A 260 -22.34 9.34 -36.88
CA ALA A 260 -22.73 9.09 -38.26
C ALA A 260 -23.60 7.82 -38.32
N TYR A 261 -24.29 7.60 -39.43
CA TYR A 261 -25.11 6.40 -39.61
C TYR A 261 -24.53 5.52 -40.72
N ALA A 262 -24.25 4.26 -40.38
CA ALA A 262 -23.93 3.19 -41.31
C ALA A 262 -25.22 2.66 -41.94
N THR A 263 -25.85 3.50 -42.77
CA THR A 263 -27.11 3.17 -43.45
C THR A 263 -27.08 3.60 -44.92
N SER A 264 -28.02 3.09 -45.71
CA SER A 264 -28.17 3.46 -47.13
C SER A 264 -28.42 4.95 -47.38
N THR A 265 -28.92 5.68 -46.39
CA THR A 265 -29.21 7.12 -46.49
C THR A 265 -28.19 7.99 -45.74
N GLY A 266 -27.26 7.39 -44.99
CA GLY A 266 -26.39 8.11 -44.05
C GLY A 266 -27.14 8.80 -42.90
N ARG A 267 -28.40 8.40 -42.67
CA ARG A 267 -29.28 8.91 -41.60
C ARG A 267 -30.00 7.76 -40.91
N GLU A 268 -30.61 8.06 -39.78
CA GLU A 268 -31.51 7.14 -39.08
C GLU A 268 -32.66 6.67 -40.01
N GLY A 269 -33.08 5.41 -39.87
CA GLY A 269 -34.18 4.80 -40.64
C GLY A 269 -33.81 4.31 -42.04
N GLY A 270 -32.57 4.55 -42.52
CA GLY A 270 -32.04 3.90 -43.71
C GLY A 270 -31.78 2.40 -43.50
N THR A 271 -31.59 1.65 -44.58
CA THR A 271 -31.20 0.23 -44.49
C THR A 271 -29.85 0.11 -43.80
N ILE A 272 -29.77 -0.67 -42.73
CA ILE A 272 -28.58 -0.77 -41.87
C ILE A 272 -27.48 -1.59 -42.54
N PHE A 273 -26.26 -1.09 -42.45
CA PHE A 273 -25.05 -1.73 -42.93
C PHE A 273 -24.30 -2.30 -41.73
N LEU A 274 -24.30 -3.62 -41.60
CA LEU A 274 -23.61 -4.29 -40.49
C LEU A 274 -22.09 -4.35 -40.75
N PRO A 275 -21.26 -4.33 -39.70
CA PRO A 275 -19.88 -4.74 -39.76
C PRO A 275 -19.75 -6.13 -40.39
N SER A 276 -18.96 -6.22 -41.45
CA SER A 276 -18.74 -7.49 -42.15
C SER A 276 -17.27 -7.60 -42.50
N VAL A 277 -16.57 -8.61 -41.97
CA VAL A 277 -15.16 -8.86 -42.27
C VAL A 277 -15.06 -9.97 -43.30
N GLY A 278 -14.32 -9.70 -44.39
CA GLY A 278 -14.04 -10.70 -45.40
C GLY A 278 -12.95 -11.67 -44.95
N THR A 279 -11.70 -11.29 -45.14
CA THR A 279 -10.53 -12.02 -44.62
C THR A 279 -10.14 -11.50 -43.24
N ALA A 280 -9.93 -12.39 -42.25
CA ALA A 280 -9.24 -11.97 -41.03
C ALA A 280 -7.83 -11.50 -41.39
N SER A 281 -7.45 -10.38 -40.82
CA SER A 281 -6.12 -9.79 -40.98
C SER A 281 -5.74 -9.14 -39.67
N PRO A 282 -4.44 -9.10 -39.33
CA PRO A 282 -4.03 -8.54 -38.05
C PRO A 282 -4.37 -7.06 -37.94
N VAL A 283 -4.71 -6.62 -36.72
CA VAL A 283 -4.83 -5.20 -36.37
C VAL A 283 -3.45 -4.73 -35.90
N THR A 284 -2.93 -3.67 -36.50
CA THR A 284 -1.66 -3.06 -36.09
C THR A 284 -1.92 -1.85 -35.18
N LEU A 285 -1.34 -1.88 -33.98
CA LEU A 285 -1.32 -0.76 -33.04
C LEU A 285 0.03 -0.04 -33.06
N GLY A 286 -0.05 1.28 -33.04
CA GLY A 286 1.06 2.21 -33.07
C GLY A 286 2.00 2.13 -34.28
N PRO A 287 1.57 1.77 -35.52
CA PRO A 287 2.48 1.67 -36.66
C PRO A 287 3.22 2.98 -36.96
N ASN A 288 2.63 4.13 -36.61
CA ASN A 288 3.26 5.44 -36.67
C ASN A 288 2.72 6.34 -35.54
N TYR A 289 2.94 5.94 -34.28
CA TYR A 289 2.49 6.68 -33.11
C TYR A 289 3.59 6.79 -32.06
N THR A 290 3.73 7.96 -31.44
CA THR A 290 4.59 8.15 -30.27
C THR A 290 3.77 8.56 -29.05
N GLY A 291 3.79 7.72 -28.01
CA GLY A 291 3.00 7.95 -26.81
C GLY A 291 2.74 6.66 -26.04
N LEU A 292 1.78 6.73 -25.12
CA LEU A 292 1.31 5.58 -24.35
C LEU A 292 -0.12 5.22 -24.73
N LEU A 293 -0.49 3.96 -24.52
CA LEU A 293 -1.84 3.44 -24.64
C LEU A 293 -2.09 2.46 -23.51
N ASP A 294 -3.30 2.46 -22.98
CA ASP A 294 -3.67 1.63 -21.84
C ASP A 294 -5.11 1.10 -21.98
N GLU A 295 -5.42 -0.03 -21.33
CA GLU A 295 -6.74 -0.69 -21.27
C GLU A 295 -7.48 -0.76 -22.64
N LEU A 296 -6.91 -1.45 -23.63
CA LEU A 296 -7.57 -1.65 -24.91
C LEU A 296 -8.65 -2.73 -24.79
N ARG A 297 -9.90 -2.38 -25.04
CA ARG A 297 -11.05 -3.30 -25.03
C ARG A 297 -11.84 -3.25 -26.33
N LEU A 298 -12.19 -4.43 -26.84
CA LEU A 298 -13.23 -4.62 -27.85
C LEU A 298 -14.35 -5.46 -27.24
N SER A 299 -15.57 -4.97 -27.31
CA SER A 299 -16.77 -5.68 -26.85
C SER A 299 -17.76 -5.84 -27.99
N SER A 300 -18.46 -6.97 -28.04
CA SER A 300 -19.54 -7.26 -28.99
C SER A 300 -20.90 -6.74 -28.49
N ARG A 301 -20.92 -5.52 -27.93
CA ARG A 301 -22.12 -4.84 -27.44
C ARG A 301 -22.00 -3.34 -27.55
N TRP A 302 -23.13 -2.65 -27.39
CA TRP A 302 -23.16 -1.22 -27.15
C TRP A 302 -22.75 -0.89 -25.70
N VAL A 303 -21.67 -0.13 -25.54
CA VAL A 303 -21.24 0.40 -24.24
C VAL A 303 -21.91 1.75 -24.04
N GLU A 304 -23.03 1.77 -23.30
CA GLU A 304 -23.79 2.99 -23.01
C GLU A 304 -22.98 4.00 -22.17
N ARG A 305 -22.29 3.51 -21.13
CA ARG A 305 -21.42 4.31 -20.26
C ARG A 305 -20.06 3.63 -20.11
N PRO A 306 -18.96 4.24 -20.59
CA PRO A 306 -17.63 3.72 -20.36
C PRO A 306 -17.23 3.86 -18.88
N ASN A 307 -16.35 2.96 -18.41
CA ASN A 307 -15.76 3.11 -17.09
C ASN A 307 -14.56 4.05 -17.18
N LEU A 308 -14.74 5.28 -16.70
CA LEU A 308 -13.67 6.29 -16.72
C LEU A 308 -12.85 6.31 -15.42
N SER A 309 -13.31 5.60 -14.39
CA SER A 309 -12.75 5.63 -13.06
C SER A 309 -11.43 4.87 -13.04
N ARG A 310 -10.36 5.58 -12.66
CA ARG A 310 -9.02 5.02 -12.41
C ARG A 310 -8.99 4.10 -11.21
N TYR A 311 -9.73 4.42 -10.17
CA TYR A 311 -9.88 3.65 -8.94
C TYR A 311 -11.30 3.06 -8.87
N GLY A 312 -11.45 1.94 -8.17
CA GLY A 312 -12.78 1.41 -7.86
C GLY A 312 -13.55 2.36 -6.94
N ILE A 313 -14.79 2.03 -6.59
CA ILE A 313 -15.54 2.74 -5.54
C ILE A 313 -15.33 2.14 -4.14
N GLU A 314 -14.73 0.94 -4.10
CA GLU A 314 -14.44 0.24 -2.85
C GLU A 314 -13.19 0.81 -2.19
N PRO A 315 -13.16 0.90 -0.85
CA PRO A 315 -11.97 1.33 -0.13
C PRO A 315 -10.87 0.27 -0.21
N GLY A 316 -9.63 0.76 -0.19
CA GLY A 316 -8.46 -0.06 0.10
C GLY A 316 -8.06 0.07 1.57
N PHE A 317 -7.46 -0.96 2.16
CA PHE A 317 -6.90 -0.87 3.51
C PHE A 317 -5.44 -1.31 3.61
N ALA A 318 -4.75 -0.74 4.60
CA ALA A 318 -3.39 -1.08 4.97
C ALA A 318 -3.29 -1.25 6.50
N VAL A 319 -2.70 -2.35 6.96
CA VAL A 319 -2.42 -2.61 8.38
C VAL A 319 -0.91 -2.64 8.59
N SER A 320 -0.44 -1.86 9.55
CA SER A 320 0.99 -1.81 9.88
C SER A 320 1.49 -3.15 10.43
N PRO A 321 2.80 -3.42 10.33
CA PRO A 321 3.44 -4.43 11.15
C PRO A 321 3.18 -4.21 12.65
N LEU A 322 3.42 -5.24 13.45
CA LEU A 322 3.33 -5.14 14.90
C LEU A 322 4.49 -4.30 15.46
N LEU A 323 4.16 -3.20 16.12
CA LEU A 323 5.12 -2.25 16.66
C LEU A 323 5.36 -2.57 18.14
N ASP A 324 6.61 -2.79 18.53
CA ASP A 324 6.99 -2.94 19.93
C ASP A 324 7.47 -1.59 20.48
N LEU A 325 6.72 -1.04 21.43
CA LEU A 325 7.00 0.23 22.11
C LEU A 325 7.92 0.04 23.33
N GLY A 326 8.38 -1.18 23.59
CA GLY A 326 9.40 -1.54 24.57
C GLY A 326 8.85 -2.02 25.91
N TRP A 327 7.87 -1.29 26.48
CA TRP A 327 7.39 -1.53 27.85
C TRP A 327 5.90 -1.80 27.92
N ASN A 328 5.49 -2.65 28.86
CA ASN A 328 4.08 -2.90 29.12
C ASN A 328 3.38 -1.63 29.59
N ASN A 329 2.06 -1.52 29.41
CA ASN A 329 1.27 -0.36 29.85
C ASN A 329 1.72 1.01 29.27
N THR A 330 2.64 1.01 28.30
CA THR A 330 3.05 2.18 27.52
C THR A 330 1.82 2.89 26.97
N ARG A 331 1.73 4.20 27.17
CA ARG A 331 0.58 5.00 26.74
C ARG A 331 0.81 5.57 25.34
N LEU A 332 -0.01 5.18 24.37
CA LEU A 332 -0.06 5.82 23.06
C LEU A 332 -0.83 7.14 23.18
N LYS A 333 -0.14 8.27 22.93
CA LYS A 333 -0.67 9.63 23.13
C LYS A 333 -1.42 10.15 21.92
N SER A 334 -0.83 10.01 20.74
CA SER A 334 -1.40 10.43 19.46
C SER A 334 -0.73 9.67 18.31
N VAL A 335 -1.37 9.70 17.16
CA VAL A 335 -0.78 9.26 15.90
C VAL A 335 -0.97 10.38 14.89
N ASP A 336 0.13 10.93 14.37
CA ASP A 336 0.11 11.90 13.27
C ASP A 336 0.14 11.15 11.93
N ALA A 337 -0.43 11.75 10.88
CA ALA A 337 -0.39 11.21 9.52
C ALA A 337 -0.07 12.31 8.50
N GLU A 338 0.87 12.03 7.61
CA GLU A 338 1.21 12.87 6.46
C GLU A 338 0.52 12.29 5.22
N ILE A 339 -0.62 12.87 4.84
CA ILE A 339 -1.49 12.38 3.78
C ILE A 339 -1.95 13.51 2.85
N ARG A 340 -2.09 13.21 1.56
CA ARG A 340 -2.70 14.08 0.55
C ARG A 340 -4.01 13.46 0.06
N THR A 341 -5.10 14.22 0.09
CA THR A 341 -6.44 13.79 -0.32
C THR A 341 -6.97 14.73 -1.43
N PRO A 342 -6.63 14.49 -2.71
CA PRO A 342 -7.15 15.28 -3.84
C PRO A 342 -8.66 15.10 -4.05
N GLY A 343 -9.33 16.13 -4.60
CA GLY A 343 -10.78 16.10 -4.84
C GLY A 343 -11.56 15.87 -3.55
N ASP A 344 -12.53 14.97 -3.61
CA ASP A 344 -13.30 14.51 -2.44
C ASP A 344 -12.84 13.11 -1.97
N SER A 345 -11.58 12.75 -2.21
CA SER A 345 -10.98 11.52 -1.64
C SER A 345 -10.76 11.65 -0.14
N GLY A 346 -10.56 10.53 0.56
CA GLY A 346 -10.45 10.54 2.02
C GLY A 346 -9.69 9.36 2.60
N ALA A 347 -9.53 9.38 3.93
CA ALA A 347 -9.00 8.25 4.68
C ALA A 347 -9.61 8.15 6.07
N ALA A 348 -9.71 6.93 6.59
CA ALA A 348 -10.08 6.64 7.97
C ALA A 348 -8.92 5.94 8.67
N PHE A 349 -8.70 6.26 9.94
CA PHE A 349 -7.57 5.78 10.71
C PHE A 349 -8.04 5.09 11.98
N PHE A 350 -7.44 3.94 12.26
CA PHE A 350 -7.74 3.12 13.41
C PHE A 350 -6.45 2.65 14.06
N PHE A 351 -6.48 2.46 15.37
CA PHE A 351 -5.37 1.88 16.11
C PHE A 351 -5.88 0.76 17.01
N ARG A 352 -4.94 -0.08 17.45
CA ARG A 352 -5.14 -0.99 18.58
C ARG A 352 -3.83 -1.14 19.33
N ALA A 353 -3.92 -1.36 20.64
CA ALA A 353 -2.78 -1.51 21.53
C ALA A 353 -3.04 -2.56 22.61
N GLY A 354 -1.97 -3.13 23.16
CA GLY A 354 -2.05 -4.13 24.22
C GLY A 354 -0.71 -4.80 24.52
N ASP A 355 -0.64 -5.52 25.64
CA ASP A 355 0.62 -6.14 26.13
C ASP A 355 0.86 -7.56 25.61
N THR A 356 -0.17 -8.23 25.09
CA THR A 356 -0.15 -9.64 24.67
C THR A 356 -0.59 -9.82 23.21
N PRO A 357 0.32 -9.61 22.25
CA PRO A 357 -0.01 -9.63 20.83
C PRO A 357 -0.33 -11.03 20.30
N GLU A 358 0.05 -12.10 21.02
CA GLU A 358 -0.20 -13.50 20.63
C GLU A 358 -1.71 -13.84 20.63
N ALA A 359 -2.48 -13.11 21.45
CA ALA A 359 -3.93 -13.24 21.52
C ALA A 359 -4.65 -12.48 20.40
N TRP A 360 -3.95 -11.63 19.63
CA TRP A 360 -4.58 -10.77 18.64
C TRP A 360 -5.08 -11.60 17.46
N ARG A 361 -6.25 -11.21 16.97
CA ARG A 361 -6.97 -11.74 15.80
C ARG A 361 -7.31 -10.56 14.89
N GLU A 362 -7.97 -10.82 13.77
CA GLU A 362 -8.30 -9.76 12.79
C GLU A 362 -9.09 -8.61 13.41
N ASN A 363 -10.11 -8.93 14.22
CA ASN A 363 -11.02 -7.97 14.84
C ASN A 363 -10.90 -7.88 16.37
N SER A 364 -9.84 -8.47 16.95
CA SER A 364 -9.61 -8.46 18.40
C SER A 364 -8.13 -8.28 18.71
N PRO A 365 -7.71 -7.33 19.57
CA PRO A 365 -8.54 -6.28 20.16
C PRO A 365 -9.20 -5.40 19.08
N GLU A 366 -10.30 -4.75 19.45
CA GLU A 366 -11.09 -3.91 18.56
C GLU A 366 -10.24 -2.78 17.96
N TRP A 367 -10.51 -2.46 16.69
CA TRP A 367 -9.93 -1.31 16.01
C TRP A 367 -10.62 -0.03 16.47
N ILE A 368 -9.89 0.83 17.17
CA ILE A 368 -10.42 2.08 17.71
C ILE A 368 -10.15 3.21 16.70
N PRO A 369 -11.19 3.91 16.21
CA PRO A 369 -11.00 5.02 15.27
C PRO A 369 -10.32 6.21 15.95
N PHE A 370 -9.51 6.94 15.19
CA PHE A 370 -8.89 8.19 15.66
C PHE A 370 -8.76 9.22 14.53
N ARG A 371 -8.56 10.48 14.91
CA ARG A 371 -8.17 11.54 13.97
C ARG A 371 -6.69 11.83 14.10
N PRO A 372 -5.93 11.87 12.98
CA PRO A 372 -4.52 12.17 13.03
C PRO A 372 -4.21 13.48 13.77
N GLY A 373 -3.24 13.43 14.68
CA GLY A 373 -2.82 14.58 15.51
C GLY A 373 -3.71 14.88 16.72
N GLU A 374 -4.90 14.28 16.84
CA GLU A 374 -5.71 14.41 18.05
C GLU A 374 -5.22 13.45 19.16
N PRO A 375 -5.42 13.80 20.45
CA PRO A 375 -5.11 12.91 21.57
C PRO A 375 -5.96 11.63 21.53
N LEU A 376 -5.32 10.48 21.75
CA LEU A 376 -6.01 9.20 21.92
C LEU A 376 -6.61 9.05 23.33
N PRO A 377 -7.60 8.14 23.50
CA PRO A 377 -8.14 7.81 24.81
C PRO A 377 -7.06 7.36 25.81
N GLU A 378 -7.26 7.64 27.11
CA GLU A 378 -6.34 7.19 28.18
C GLU A 378 -6.16 5.66 28.25
N THR A 379 -7.11 4.92 27.69
CA THR A 379 -7.10 3.45 27.56
C THR A 379 -6.21 2.95 26.41
N ALA A 380 -5.68 3.83 25.56
CA ALA A 380 -4.76 3.48 24.49
C ALA A 380 -3.38 3.10 25.05
N ARG A 381 -3.30 1.91 25.65
CA ARG A 381 -2.13 1.43 26.39
C ARG A 381 -1.72 0.04 25.96
N GLY A 382 -0.42 -0.20 26.02
CA GLY A 382 0.17 -1.50 25.84
C GLY A 382 1.56 -1.41 25.22
N ARG A 383 2.35 -2.46 25.42
CA ARG A 383 3.66 -2.62 24.78
C ARG A 383 3.57 -2.65 23.27
N TYR A 384 2.56 -3.30 22.72
CA TYR A 384 2.42 -3.46 21.29
C TYR A 384 1.32 -2.58 20.74
N ALA A 385 1.55 -2.02 19.55
CA ALA A 385 0.57 -1.23 18.84
C ALA A 385 0.52 -1.61 17.35
N GLN A 386 -0.65 -1.41 16.74
CA GLN A 386 -0.83 -1.42 15.30
C GLN A 386 -1.77 -0.30 14.89
N VAL A 387 -1.61 0.12 13.64
CA VAL A 387 -2.49 1.09 12.99
C VAL A 387 -3.04 0.48 11.70
N ARG A 388 -4.31 0.75 11.44
CA ARG A 388 -5.03 0.39 10.22
C ARG A 388 -5.50 1.68 9.56
N ILE A 389 -5.33 1.76 8.26
CA ILE A 389 -5.76 2.89 7.44
C ILE A 389 -6.68 2.34 6.37
N GLU A 390 -7.79 3.01 6.16
CA GLU A 390 -8.67 2.81 5.01
C GLU A 390 -8.56 4.05 4.12
N LEU A 391 -8.32 3.83 2.83
CA LEU A 391 -8.19 4.86 1.81
C LEU A 391 -9.45 4.83 0.94
N TYR A 392 -10.02 5.99 0.68
CA TYR A 392 -11.24 6.14 -0.12
C TYR A 392 -10.94 6.99 -1.36
N PRO A 393 -11.30 6.52 -2.56
CA PRO A 393 -11.17 7.31 -3.77
C PRO A 393 -12.18 8.45 -3.78
N ASP A 394 -11.98 9.44 -4.67
CA ASP A 394 -13.00 10.46 -4.89
C ASP A 394 -14.28 9.83 -5.49
N PRO A 395 -15.46 10.46 -5.40
CA PRO A 395 -16.72 9.90 -5.89
C PRO A 395 -16.74 9.56 -7.40
N ARG A 396 -15.85 10.15 -8.21
CA ARG A 396 -15.70 9.82 -9.63
C ARG A 396 -14.68 8.70 -9.89
N GLY A 397 -13.93 8.30 -8.86
CA GLY A 397 -12.86 7.30 -8.95
C GLY A 397 -11.69 7.74 -9.82
N SER A 398 -11.53 9.03 -10.07
CA SER A 398 -10.42 9.61 -10.86
C SER A 398 -9.16 9.85 -10.03
N GLU A 399 -9.34 10.16 -8.75
CA GLU A 399 -8.32 10.60 -7.82
C GLU A 399 -8.34 9.74 -6.55
N GLY A 400 -7.18 9.57 -5.94
CA GLY A 400 -7.00 8.75 -4.75
C GLY A 400 -6.07 9.40 -3.74
N PRO A 401 -6.22 9.08 -2.45
CA PRO A 401 -5.36 9.62 -1.41
C PRO A 401 -3.96 8.98 -1.48
N VAL A 402 -2.95 9.73 -1.02
CA VAL A 402 -1.57 9.28 -0.92
C VAL A 402 -1.08 9.47 0.51
N LEU A 403 -0.84 8.36 1.22
CA LEU A 403 -0.31 8.37 2.58
C LEU A 403 1.22 8.18 2.54
N SER A 404 1.94 9.22 2.97
CA SER A 404 3.40 9.25 2.98
C SER A 404 4.00 8.59 4.22
N SER A 405 3.54 9.02 5.39
CA SER A 405 4.05 8.50 6.66
C SER A 405 3.08 8.72 7.82
N MET A 406 3.32 8.03 8.92
CA MET A 406 2.65 8.27 10.20
C MET A 406 3.69 8.36 11.32
N THR A 407 3.34 9.04 12.40
CA THR A 407 4.21 9.13 13.59
C THR A 407 3.40 8.85 14.83
N LEU A 408 3.72 7.75 15.51
CA LEU A 408 3.15 7.42 16.82
C LEU A 408 3.91 8.19 17.88
N ARG A 409 3.21 8.92 18.74
CA ARG A 409 3.76 9.54 19.95
C ARG A 409 3.28 8.77 21.16
N TYR A 410 4.18 8.37 22.03
CA TYR A 410 3.86 7.52 23.17
C TYR A 410 4.71 7.86 24.39
N LEU A 411 4.19 7.50 25.55
CA LEU A 411 4.82 7.66 26.85
C LEU A 411 5.16 6.26 27.39
N PRO A 412 6.44 5.85 27.36
CA PRO A 412 6.88 4.59 27.93
C PRO A 412 6.55 4.49 29.42
N ASP A 413 6.33 3.25 29.89
CA ASP A 413 6.09 2.94 31.30
C ASP A 413 7.15 1.93 31.79
N PRO A 414 8.41 2.39 32.01
CA PRO A 414 9.48 1.52 32.49
C PRO A 414 9.21 1.08 33.95
N PRO A 415 9.72 -0.09 34.37
CA PRO A 415 9.53 -0.57 35.73
C PRO A 415 10.22 0.36 36.75
N PRO A 416 9.78 0.34 38.02
CA PRO A 416 10.35 1.21 39.04
C PRO A 416 11.86 0.97 39.26
N PRO A 417 12.64 2.01 39.52
CA PRO A 417 14.08 1.93 39.73
C PRO A 417 14.40 1.17 41.02
N PRO A 418 15.57 0.52 41.08
CA PRO A 418 15.95 -0.28 42.24
C PRO A 418 15.91 0.54 43.54
N PRO A 419 15.51 -0.08 44.66
CA PRO A 419 15.55 0.60 45.96
C PRO A 419 16.98 0.93 46.38
N GLY A 420 17.14 2.12 46.98
CA GLY A 420 18.39 2.58 47.55
C GLY A 420 18.64 2.07 48.97
N GLU A 421 19.85 2.33 49.48
CA GLU A 421 20.22 2.10 50.88
C GLU A 421 19.95 0.68 51.38
N VAL A 422 20.16 -0.32 50.52
CA VAL A 422 19.97 -1.71 50.89
C VAL A 422 21.02 -2.11 51.93
N LEU A 423 20.56 -2.67 53.05
CA LEU A 423 21.35 -3.11 54.18
C LEU A 423 20.91 -4.53 54.59
N ALA A 424 21.89 -5.40 54.83
CA ALA A 424 21.67 -6.74 55.35
C ALA A 424 22.27 -6.86 56.74
N VAL A 425 21.42 -7.02 57.76
CA VAL A 425 21.82 -7.12 59.17
C VAL A 425 21.76 -8.58 59.60
N PRO A 426 22.90 -9.24 59.88
CA PRO A 426 22.91 -10.62 60.33
C PRO A 426 22.40 -10.77 61.76
N GLY A 427 21.78 -11.91 62.03
CA GLY A 427 21.42 -12.39 63.37
C GLY A 427 21.57 -13.91 63.45
N ASP A 428 21.16 -14.49 64.57
CA ASP A 428 21.22 -15.94 64.76
C ASP A 428 20.21 -16.65 63.84
N GLY A 429 20.72 -17.40 62.86
CA GLY A 429 19.93 -18.13 61.87
C GLY A 429 19.09 -17.25 60.94
N ARG A 430 19.40 -15.95 60.84
CA ARG A 430 18.59 -14.99 60.07
C ARG A 430 19.38 -13.81 59.52
N ILE A 431 18.85 -13.18 58.48
CA ILE A 431 19.32 -11.90 57.95
C ILE A 431 18.11 -10.97 57.82
N THR A 432 18.17 -9.79 58.43
CA THR A 432 17.17 -8.74 58.22
C THR A 432 17.64 -7.80 57.14
N VAL A 433 16.94 -7.80 56.01
CA VAL A 433 17.17 -6.93 54.86
C VAL A 433 16.29 -5.69 55.02
N ARG A 434 16.86 -4.51 54.82
CA ARG A 434 16.18 -3.21 54.87
C ARG A 434 16.60 -2.38 53.67
N TRP A 435 15.69 -1.57 53.15
CA TRP A 435 15.96 -0.67 52.04
C TRP A 435 15.10 0.59 52.15
N SER A 436 15.46 1.62 51.38
CA SER A 436 14.68 2.85 51.32
C SER A 436 13.53 2.72 50.33
N ARG A 437 12.37 3.32 50.68
CA ARG A 437 11.18 3.30 49.83
C ARG A 437 11.47 4.06 48.53
N VAL A 438 11.08 3.44 47.41
CA VAL A 438 11.13 4.03 46.07
C VAL A 438 9.95 5.00 45.94
N PRO A 439 10.19 6.29 45.64
CA PRO A 439 9.15 7.30 45.60
C PRO A 439 8.42 7.32 44.24
N GLU A 440 7.74 6.23 43.89
CA GLU A 440 6.94 6.12 42.66
C GLU A 440 5.46 5.90 42.93
N ALA A 441 4.63 6.44 42.05
CA ALA A 441 3.18 6.51 42.24
C ALA A 441 2.49 5.15 42.05
N ASP A 442 3.03 4.31 41.18
CA ASP A 442 2.51 3.00 40.76
C ASP A 442 3.31 1.81 41.32
N LEU A 443 4.25 2.07 42.24
CA LEU A 443 4.99 1.06 42.98
C LEU A 443 4.02 0.11 43.71
N ALA A 444 4.03 -1.16 43.33
CA ALA A 444 3.24 -2.19 43.99
C ALA A 444 4.01 -2.93 45.09
N GLY A 445 5.33 -3.09 44.95
CA GLY A 445 6.12 -3.74 45.99
C GLY A 445 7.58 -4.04 45.63
N TYR A 446 8.17 -4.96 46.39
CA TYR A 446 9.57 -5.38 46.27
C TYR A 446 9.72 -6.89 46.27
N LEU A 447 10.66 -7.37 45.46
CA LEU A 447 11.14 -8.74 45.46
C LEU A 447 12.55 -8.79 46.06
N VAL A 448 12.73 -9.66 47.05
CA VAL A 448 14.03 -9.90 47.70
C VAL A 448 14.66 -11.15 47.12
N TYR A 449 15.78 -10.97 46.44
CA TYR A 449 16.58 -12.02 45.84
C TYR A 449 17.72 -12.38 46.79
N TYR A 450 17.92 -13.68 47.05
CA TYR A 450 19.04 -14.13 47.89
C TYR A 450 19.67 -15.42 47.35
N GLY A 451 20.96 -15.62 47.59
CA GLY A 451 21.68 -16.81 47.16
C GLY A 451 23.06 -16.94 47.79
N LEU A 452 23.85 -17.89 47.30
CA LEU A 452 25.13 -18.27 47.90
C LEU A 452 26.36 -17.77 47.13
N ALA A 453 26.17 -17.18 45.95
CA ALA A 453 27.23 -16.59 45.15
C ALA A 453 26.81 -15.21 44.63
N PRO A 454 27.77 -14.29 44.41
CA PRO A 454 27.48 -12.96 43.85
C PRO A 454 26.77 -13.08 42.50
N GLY A 455 25.68 -12.36 42.31
CA GLY A 455 24.87 -12.39 41.09
C GLY A 455 24.00 -13.63 40.89
N ASP A 456 24.13 -14.66 41.74
CA ASP A 456 23.39 -15.93 41.66
C ASP A 456 22.43 -16.07 42.85
N TYR A 457 21.20 -15.60 42.66
CA TYR A 457 20.19 -15.52 43.73
C TYR A 457 19.19 -16.68 43.73
N TYR A 458 19.67 -17.92 43.67
CA TYR A 458 18.83 -19.14 43.66
C TYR A 458 18.66 -19.78 45.05
N GLY A 459 18.63 -18.97 46.12
CA GLY A 459 18.50 -19.46 47.48
C GLY A 459 17.15 -20.12 47.74
N THR A 460 17.15 -21.23 48.48
CA THR A 460 15.95 -22.01 48.84
C THR A 460 15.82 -22.26 50.35
N GLU A 461 16.79 -21.78 51.13
CA GLU A 461 16.96 -22.14 52.54
C GLU A 461 16.13 -21.28 53.51
N ALA A 462 15.63 -20.13 53.07
CA ALA A 462 14.83 -19.25 53.91
C ALA A 462 13.41 -19.81 54.11
N VAL A 463 12.90 -19.71 55.34
CA VAL A 463 11.53 -20.12 55.70
C VAL A 463 10.48 -19.31 54.92
N GLN A 464 10.80 -18.07 54.54
CA GLN A 464 9.94 -17.18 53.77
C GLN A 464 9.72 -17.67 52.33
N GLY A 465 10.48 -18.67 51.89
CA GLY A 465 10.35 -19.29 50.57
C GLY A 465 11.64 -19.24 49.75
N PRO A 466 11.64 -19.88 48.57
CA PRO A 466 12.71 -19.73 47.61
C PRO A 466 12.78 -18.30 47.10
N SER A 467 13.98 -17.89 46.68
CA SER A 467 14.22 -16.62 46.00
C SER A 467 13.51 -16.60 44.63
N PRO A 468 12.85 -15.50 44.22
CA PRO A 468 12.64 -14.28 45.00
C PRO A 468 11.52 -14.41 46.04
N VAL A 469 11.71 -13.77 47.19
CA VAL A 469 10.68 -13.61 48.22
C VAL A 469 9.93 -12.30 47.97
N ASP A 470 8.61 -12.35 47.82
CA ASP A 470 7.77 -11.14 47.66
C ASP A 470 7.54 -10.45 49.01
N ALA A 471 8.08 -9.24 49.15
CA ALA A 471 7.94 -8.41 50.34
C ALA A 471 6.71 -7.50 50.29
N GLY A 472 5.97 -7.49 49.16
CA GLY A 472 4.89 -6.54 48.92
C GLY A 472 5.36 -5.10 49.14
N GLY A 473 4.52 -4.27 49.76
CA GLY A 473 4.85 -2.87 50.07
C GLY A 473 5.81 -2.66 51.25
N ALA A 474 6.32 -3.73 51.89
CA ALA A 474 7.24 -3.61 53.02
C ALA A 474 8.61 -3.11 52.57
N VAL A 475 9.30 -2.37 53.45
CA VAL A 475 10.69 -1.89 53.23
C VAL A 475 11.73 -2.68 54.01
N SER A 476 11.30 -3.82 54.57
CA SER A 476 12.16 -4.76 55.27
C SER A 476 11.57 -6.16 55.25
N VAL A 477 12.44 -7.16 55.11
CA VAL A 477 12.14 -8.58 55.25
C VAL A 477 13.21 -9.24 56.10
N THR A 478 12.80 -10.14 56.98
CA THR A 478 13.74 -11.01 57.71
C THR A 478 13.71 -12.40 57.10
N LEU A 479 14.82 -12.80 56.46
CA LEU A 479 15.05 -14.17 56.00
C LEU A 479 15.51 -15.01 57.19
N THR A 480 14.75 -16.02 57.58
CA THR A 480 15.03 -16.90 58.74
C THR A 480 15.26 -18.34 58.31
N GLY A 481 15.90 -19.15 59.17
CA GLY A 481 16.27 -20.54 58.84
C GLY A 481 17.59 -20.66 58.07
N LEU A 482 18.31 -19.54 57.93
CA LEU A 482 19.60 -19.47 57.26
C LEU A 482 20.69 -20.11 58.13
N VAL A 483 21.72 -20.65 57.49
CA VAL A 483 22.82 -21.34 58.17
C VAL A 483 23.82 -20.32 58.71
N ASN A 484 24.04 -20.36 60.03
CA ASN A 484 25.08 -19.55 60.66
C ASN A 484 26.47 -19.88 60.08
N GLY A 485 27.27 -18.84 59.89
CA GLY A 485 28.60 -18.97 59.32
C GLY A 485 28.60 -19.11 57.79
N ARG A 486 27.46 -19.15 57.10
CA ARG A 486 27.38 -19.14 55.63
C ARG A 486 27.14 -17.73 55.10
N LEU A 487 27.84 -17.35 54.03
CA LEU A 487 27.67 -16.03 53.41
C LEU A 487 26.49 -16.09 52.44
N TYR A 488 25.59 -15.11 52.54
CA TYR A 488 24.49 -14.94 51.61
C TYR A 488 24.63 -13.60 50.89
N TYR A 489 24.34 -13.61 49.59
CA TYR A 489 24.29 -12.44 48.71
C TYR A 489 22.84 -12.09 48.44
N ILE A 490 22.52 -10.80 48.54
CA ILE A 490 21.14 -10.31 48.55
C ILE A 490 21.04 -9.07 47.67
N ALA A 491 20.02 -9.06 46.82
CA ALA A 491 19.60 -7.89 46.06
C ALA A 491 18.08 -7.71 46.17
N VAL A 492 17.62 -6.48 45.97
CA VAL A 492 16.19 -6.15 46.01
C VAL A 492 15.81 -5.48 44.70
N ALA A 493 14.72 -5.90 44.09
CA ALA A 493 14.12 -5.20 42.94
C ALA A 493 12.74 -4.70 43.32
N SER A 494 12.35 -3.54 42.81
CA SER A 494 10.99 -3.02 42.87
C SER A 494 10.15 -3.52 41.69
N TYR A 495 8.84 -3.54 41.87
CA TYR A 495 7.90 -3.83 40.79
C TYR A 495 6.65 -2.94 40.90
N ASP A 496 6.06 -2.63 39.74
CA ASP A 496 4.82 -1.87 39.61
C ASP A 496 3.58 -2.79 39.65
N SER A 497 2.41 -2.18 39.51
CA SER A 497 1.13 -2.89 39.45
C SER A 497 0.80 -3.52 38.08
N VAL A 498 1.64 -3.35 37.06
CA VAL A 498 1.42 -3.82 35.69
C VAL A 498 1.61 -5.33 35.60
N LEU A 499 0.76 -5.99 34.81
CA LEU A 499 0.80 -7.44 34.58
C LEU A 499 1.15 -7.77 33.12
N PRO A 500 1.90 -8.87 32.85
CA PRO A 500 2.60 -9.70 33.84
C PRO A 500 3.71 -8.91 34.55
N ARG A 501 3.90 -9.20 35.85
CA ARG A 501 4.88 -8.49 36.69
C ARG A 501 6.28 -8.60 36.07
N ARG A 502 6.93 -7.46 35.86
CA ARG A 502 8.33 -7.38 35.47
C ARG A 502 9.08 -6.55 36.51
N PRO A 503 9.89 -7.17 37.39
CA PRO A 503 10.69 -6.40 38.33
C PRO A 503 11.70 -5.52 37.57
N GLY A 504 11.97 -4.35 38.12
CA GLY A 504 13.03 -3.47 37.64
C GLY A 504 14.42 -4.04 37.88
N GLU A 505 15.44 -3.20 37.68
CA GLU A 505 16.82 -3.60 37.92
C GLU A 505 17.05 -3.97 39.40
N PHE A 506 18.08 -4.78 39.64
CA PHE A 506 18.52 -5.10 40.99
C PHE A 506 19.16 -3.89 41.67
N SER A 507 18.88 -3.74 42.96
CA SER A 507 19.65 -2.85 43.83
C SER A 507 21.13 -3.23 43.84
N ARG A 508 21.96 -2.36 44.42
CA ARG A 508 23.32 -2.74 44.81
C ARG A 508 23.25 -4.01 45.67
N GLU A 509 24.02 -5.02 45.27
CA GLU A 509 24.13 -6.26 46.03
C GLU A 509 24.77 -5.98 47.40
N VAL A 510 24.22 -6.64 48.42
CA VAL A 510 24.79 -6.68 49.76
C VAL A 510 25.00 -8.13 50.19
N SER A 511 25.93 -8.35 51.11
CA SER A 511 26.16 -9.68 51.67
C SER A 511 26.16 -9.65 53.19
N ALA A 512 25.69 -10.73 53.79
CA ALA A 512 25.69 -10.91 55.24
C ALA A 512 25.87 -12.37 55.62
N ARG A 513 26.50 -12.60 56.77
CA ARG A 513 26.76 -13.93 57.33
C ARG A 513 25.99 -14.06 58.65
N PRO A 514 24.91 -14.86 58.73
CA PRO A 514 24.22 -15.11 59.99
C PRO A 514 25.21 -15.66 61.02
N ALA A 515 25.08 -15.24 62.27
CA ALA A 515 25.94 -15.69 63.34
C ALA A 515 25.19 -15.66 64.66
N LYS A 516 25.50 -16.61 65.54
CA LYS A 516 25.04 -16.56 66.93
C LYS A 516 25.55 -15.28 67.56
N LYS A 517 24.68 -14.56 68.29
CA LYS A 517 25.14 -13.49 69.17
C LYS A 517 26.04 -14.11 70.23
N VAL A 518 27.31 -13.73 70.24
CA VAL A 518 28.17 -13.96 71.40
C VAL A 518 27.73 -12.93 72.45
N PRO A 519 27.41 -13.35 73.69
CA PRO A 519 26.93 -12.46 74.75
C PRO A 519 27.80 -11.23 74.99
#